data_AF-A0A427A3Y2-F1
#
_entry.id   AF-A0A427A3Y2-F1
#
_cell.length_a   1.000
_cell.length_b   1.000
_cell.length_c   1.000
_cell.angle_alpha   90.00
_cell.angle_beta   90.00
_cell.angle_gamma   90.00
#
_symmetry.space_group_name_H-M   'P 1'
#
loop_
_entity.id
_entity.type
_entity.pdbx_description
1 polymer ?
#
loop_
_entity_poly.entity_id
_entity_poly.type
_entity_poly.pdbx_seq_one_letter_code
_entity_poly.pdbx_strand_id
1 'polypeptide(L)'
;FLLQVLICRNEAEKCLIETSINSIRISLKVKQADELENILAKKFLRFLSMRAESFQVLRRKPVQGYDISFLITNYHCEGMHKHKLIDFIVQFMEDIDKEISELKLSVNTRGRLVATEFLKQFI
;
A
#
# COMPACT_ATOMS: atom_id res chain seq x y z
N PHE A 1 -14.53 -16.72 -8.97
CA PHE A 1 -13.68 -16.87 -7.77
C PHE A 1 -14.10 -18.13 -7.06
N LEU A 2 -13.15 -19.00 -6.73
CA LEU A 2 -13.40 -20.31 -6.15
C LEU A 2 -13.49 -20.24 -4.63
N LEU A 3 -12.61 -19.44 -4.01
CA LEU A 3 -12.59 -19.20 -2.57
C LEU A 3 -12.24 -17.74 -2.29
N GLN A 4 -12.87 -17.18 -1.27
CA GLN A 4 -12.53 -15.87 -0.72
C GLN A 4 -12.13 -16.04 0.73
N VAL A 5 -10.97 -15.50 1.10
CA VAL A 5 -10.45 -15.50 2.46
C VAL A 5 -10.25 -14.05 2.87
N LEU A 6 -10.93 -13.65 3.94
CA LEU A 6 -10.73 -12.34 4.57
C LEU A 6 -9.94 -12.54 5.86
N ILE A 7 -8.78 -11.89 5.93
CA ILE A 7 -7.91 -11.86 7.11
C ILE A 7 -7.99 -10.44 7.67
N CYS A 8 -8.54 -10.29 8.86
CA CYS A 8 -8.64 -9.00 9.55
C CYS A 8 -7.74 -9.00 10.78
N ARG A 9 -6.86 -8.02 10.89
CA ARG A 9 -6.13 -7.75 12.14
C ARG A 9 -7.01 -6.94 13.10
N ASN A 10 -7.74 -5.98 12.55
CA ASN A 10 -8.76 -5.17 13.22
C ASN A 10 -9.74 -4.62 12.17
N GLU A 11 -10.64 -3.71 12.55
CA GLU A 11 -11.63 -3.12 11.63
C GLU A 11 -11.00 -2.26 10.51
N ALA A 12 -9.83 -1.67 10.77
CA ALA A 12 -9.13 -0.77 9.85
C ALA A 12 -8.09 -1.48 8.98
N GLU A 13 -7.59 -2.64 9.40
CA GLU A 13 -6.54 -3.42 8.73
C GLU A 13 -7.07 -4.78 8.30
N LYS A 14 -7.24 -4.96 6.99
CA LYS A 14 -7.77 -6.20 6.42
C LYS A 14 -7.15 -6.55 5.07
N CYS A 15 -6.97 -7.84 4.83
CA CYS A 15 -6.50 -8.42 3.59
C CYS A 15 -7.58 -9.35 3.04
N LEU A 16 -8.05 -9.09 1.82
CA LEU A 16 -8.96 -9.95 1.08
C LEU A 16 -8.20 -10.70 0.00
N ILE A 17 -8.24 -12.03 0.06
CA ILE A 17 -7.61 -12.93 -0.91
C ILE A 17 -8.72 -13.64 -1.68
N GLU A 18 -8.73 -13.46 -2.99
CA GLU A 18 -9.71 -14.06 -3.88
C GLU A 18 -8.99 -14.95 -4.89
N THR A 19 -9.27 -16.25 -4.85
CA THR A 19 -8.61 -17.22 -5.71
C THR A 19 -9.47 -17.61 -6.91
N SER A 20 -8.81 -17.96 -7.99
CA SER A 20 -9.38 -18.52 -9.22
C SER A 20 -8.45 -19.62 -9.75
N ILE A 21 -8.83 -20.29 -10.82
CA ILE A 21 -8.02 -21.35 -11.44
C ILE A 21 -6.68 -20.80 -11.94
N ASN A 22 -6.70 -19.64 -12.63
CA ASN A 22 -5.51 -19.08 -13.30
C ASN A 22 -5.00 -17.79 -12.67
N SER A 23 -5.60 -17.33 -11.56
CA SER A 23 -5.20 -16.09 -10.92
C SER A 23 -5.60 -16.00 -9.46
N ILE A 24 -4.88 -15.16 -8.73
CA ILE A 24 -5.14 -14.78 -7.35
C ILE A 24 -5.14 -13.26 -7.28
N ARG A 25 -6.16 -12.70 -6.63
CA ARG A 25 -6.22 -11.28 -6.30
C ARG A 25 -6.05 -11.10 -4.80
N ILE A 26 -5.16 -10.21 -4.41
CA ILE A 26 -4.88 -9.88 -3.01
C ILE A 26 -5.12 -8.39 -2.84
N SER A 27 -6.07 -8.00 -2.00
CA SER A 27 -6.44 -6.60 -1.77
C SER A 27 -6.20 -6.23 -0.32
N LEU A 28 -5.47 -5.14 -0.11
CA LEU A 28 -5.03 -4.71 1.22
C LEU A 28 -5.69 -3.39 1.59
N LYS A 29 -6.19 -3.32 2.82
CA LYS A 29 -6.61 -2.11 3.50
C LYS A 29 -5.55 -1.80 4.56
N VAL A 30 -4.94 -0.63 4.45
CA VAL A 30 -3.81 -0.18 5.28
C VAL A 30 -4.33 0.67 6.43
N LYS A 31 -3.65 0.60 7.58
CA LYS A 31 -3.98 1.41 8.75
C LYS A 31 -3.85 2.91 8.42
N GLN A 32 -4.86 3.69 8.82
CA GLN A 32 -4.91 5.14 8.64
C GLN A 32 -5.40 5.73 9.97
N ALA A 33 -4.48 6.18 10.84
CA ALA A 33 -4.83 6.59 12.20
C ALA A 33 -5.46 8.00 12.26
N ASP A 34 -5.14 8.86 11.29
CA ASP A 34 -5.69 10.21 11.19
C ASP A 34 -5.82 10.68 9.72
N GLU A 35 -6.35 11.89 9.53
CA GLU A 35 -6.59 12.47 8.21
C GLU A 35 -5.29 12.70 7.42
N LEU A 36 -4.19 13.06 8.10
CA LEU A 36 -2.90 13.25 7.46
C LEU A 36 -2.37 11.92 6.90
N GLU A 37 -2.40 10.85 7.71
CA GLU A 37 -2.03 9.52 7.26
C GLU A 37 -2.93 9.01 6.14
N ASN A 38 -4.25 9.28 6.19
CA ASN A 38 -5.15 8.92 5.11
C ASN A 38 -4.74 9.56 3.77
N ILE A 39 -4.42 10.86 3.77
CA ILE A 39 -3.95 11.56 2.58
C ILE A 39 -2.59 11.02 2.11
N LEU A 40 -1.66 10.79 3.03
CA LEU A 40 -0.33 10.26 2.74
C LEU A 40 -0.40 8.86 2.14
N ALA A 41 -1.11 7.94 2.79
CA ALA A 41 -1.32 6.58 2.32
C ALA A 41 -1.95 6.57 0.92
N LYS A 42 -3.02 7.35 0.71
CA LYS A 42 -3.70 7.44 -0.59
C LYS A 42 -2.77 7.96 -1.69
N LYS A 43 -1.95 8.97 -1.42
CA LYS A 43 -1.00 9.52 -2.41
C LYS A 43 0.14 8.54 -2.68
N PHE A 44 0.70 7.92 -1.65
CA PHE A 44 1.80 6.97 -1.76
C PHE A 44 1.38 5.71 -2.53
N LEU A 45 0.25 5.09 -2.18
CA LEU A 45 -0.24 3.89 -2.85
C LEU A 45 -0.72 4.17 -4.28
N ARG A 46 -1.27 5.36 -4.54
CA ARG A 46 -1.55 5.82 -5.92
C ARG A 46 -0.27 5.94 -6.73
N PHE A 47 0.79 6.49 -6.15
CA PHE A 47 2.09 6.62 -6.80
C PHE A 47 2.73 5.27 -7.12
N LEU A 48 2.61 4.28 -6.23
CA LEU A 48 3.02 2.91 -6.52
C LEU A 48 2.18 2.30 -7.65
N SER A 49 0.87 2.48 -7.62
CA SER A 49 -0.06 1.95 -8.65
C SER A 49 0.21 2.53 -10.05
N MET A 50 0.74 3.74 -10.15
CA MET A 50 1.18 4.33 -11.42
C MET A 50 2.40 3.61 -12.03
N ARG A 51 3.17 2.86 -11.22
CA ARG A 51 4.33 2.06 -11.67
C ARG A 51 4.00 0.59 -11.88
N ALA A 52 2.71 0.25 -12.00
CA ALA A 52 2.26 -1.13 -12.26
C ALA A 52 2.83 -1.75 -13.54
N GLU A 53 3.37 -0.97 -14.48
CA GLU A 53 4.06 -1.51 -15.66
C GLU A 53 5.42 -2.13 -15.30
N SER A 54 6.15 -1.52 -14.36
CA SER A 54 7.40 -2.08 -13.81
C SER A 54 7.11 -3.15 -12.75
N PHE A 55 6.04 -2.98 -11.98
CA PHE A 55 5.55 -3.95 -11.00
C PHE A 55 4.38 -4.75 -11.57
N GLN A 56 4.68 -5.75 -12.41
CA GLN A 56 3.69 -6.50 -13.20
C GLN A 56 2.53 -7.10 -12.39
N VAL A 57 2.76 -7.42 -11.12
CA VAL A 57 1.74 -7.99 -10.21
C VAL A 57 0.81 -6.94 -9.59
N LEU A 58 1.11 -5.66 -9.71
CA LEU A 58 0.34 -4.58 -9.10
C LEU A 58 -0.84 -4.15 -9.99
N ARG A 59 -2.02 -3.94 -9.40
CA ARG A 59 -3.17 -3.39 -10.14
C ARG A 59 -3.08 -1.86 -10.18
N ARG A 60 -3.37 -1.29 -11.35
CA ARG A 60 -3.46 0.18 -11.56
C ARG A 60 -4.54 0.85 -10.71
N LYS A 61 -5.61 0.12 -10.38
CA LYS A 61 -6.71 0.59 -9.54
C LYS A 61 -7.03 -0.49 -8.50
N PRO A 62 -7.10 -0.16 -7.21
CA PRO A 62 -7.46 -1.13 -6.18
C PRO A 62 -8.92 -1.58 -6.31
N VAL A 63 -9.27 -2.67 -5.61
CA VAL A 63 -10.67 -3.06 -5.38
C VAL A 63 -11.35 -1.98 -4.54
N GLN A 64 -12.64 -1.75 -4.76
CA GLN A 64 -13.41 -0.77 -3.99
C GLN A 64 -13.36 -1.10 -2.49
N GLY A 65 -13.09 -0.09 -1.67
CA GLY A 65 -12.95 -0.26 -0.21
C GLY A 65 -11.57 -0.77 0.25
N TYR A 66 -10.62 -0.94 -0.67
CA TYR A 66 -9.23 -1.30 -0.39
C TYR A 66 -8.29 -0.21 -0.94
N ASP A 67 -7.09 -0.10 -0.38
CA ASP A 67 -6.13 0.95 -0.74
C ASP A 67 -5.19 0.51 -1.86
N ILE A 68 -4.88 -0.79 -1.94
CA ILE A 68 -4.01 -1.36 -2.97
C ILE A 68 -4.44 -2.80 -3.30
N SER A 69 -4.16 -3.25 -4.52
CA SER A 69 -4.46 -4.62 -4.94
C SER A 69 -3.40 -5.19 -5.85
N PHE A 70 -3.13 -6.48 -5.68
CA PHE A 70 -2.26 -7.29 -6.52
C PHE A 70 -3.11 -8.26 -7.35
N LEU A 71 -2.66 -8.56 -8.56
CA LEU A 71 -3.19 -9.59 -9.43
C LEU A 71 -2.03 -10.49 -9.88
N ILE A 72 -1.97 -11.69 -9.32
CA ILE A 72 -1.02 -12.71 -9.71
C ILE A 72 -1.74 -13.64 -10.68
N THR A 73 -1.23 -13.78 -11.91
CA THR A 73 -1.74 -14.71 -12.92
C THR A 73 -0.81 -15.91 -13.05
N ASN A 74 -1.24 -16.96 -13.76
CA ASN A 74 -0.38 -18.09 -14.09
C ASN A 74 0.92 -17.66 -14.81
N TYR A 75 0.86 -16.66 -15.69
CA TYR A 75 2.04 -16.14 -16.39
C TYR A 75 3.11 -15.58 -15.43
N HIS A 76 2.69 -14.92 -14.35
CA HIS A 76 3.64 -14.47 -13.33
C HIS A 76 4.30 -15.66 -12.60
N CYS A 77 3.54 -16.73 -12.34
CA CYS A 77 4.08 -17.95 -11.72
C CYS A 77 4.96 -18.77 -12.66
N GLU A 78 4.81 -18.63 -13.98
CA GLU A 78 5.67 -19.25 -15.00
C GLU A 78 7.01 -18.51 -15.12
N GLY A 79 6.99 -17.17 -15.07
CA GLY A 79 8.18 -16.33 -15.21
C GLY A 79 8.90 -15.96 -13.91
N MET A 80 8.26 -16.16 -12.75
CA MET A 80 8.79 -15.76 -11.44
C MET A 80 8.67 -16.87 -10.41
N HIS A 81 9.58 -16.88 -9.43
CA HIS A 81 9.51 -17.83 -8.34
C HIS A 81 8.35 -17.49 -7.38
N LYS A 82 7.37 -18.40 -7.28
CA LYS A 82 6.18 -18.22 -6.42
C LYS A 82 6.50 -17.81 -4.98
N HIS A 83 7.56 -18.37 -4.39
CA HIS A 83 7.95 -18.06 -3.01
C HIS A 83 8.45 -16.62 -2.89
N LYS A 84 9.21 -16.12 -3.88
CA LYS A 84 9.64 -14.72 -3.92
C LYS A 84 8.49 -13.74 -4.12
N LEU A 85 7.45 -14.13 -4.84
CA LEU A 85 6.23 -13.31 -4.95
C LEU A 85 5.51 -13.19 -3.60
N ILE A 86 5.45 -14.28 -2.84
CA ILE A 86 4.86 -14.28 -1.50
C ILE A 86 5.72 -13.41 -0.57
N ASP A 87 7.03 -13.64 -0.54
CA ASP A 87 7.98 -12.85 0.26
C ASP A 87 7.84 -11.35 -0.05
N PHE A 88 7.74 -10.99 -1.34
CA PHE A 88 7.54 -9.62 -1.77
C PHE A 88 6.24 -9.00 -1.23
N ILE A 89 5.12 -9.73 -1.27
CA ILE A 89 3.84 -9.21 -0.77
C ILE A 89 3.89 -9.03 0.75
N VAL A 90 4.49 -9.96 1.48
CA VAL A 90 4.65 -9.86 2.93
C VAL A 90 5.55 -8.68 3.29
N GLN A 91 6.71 -8.56 2.65
CA GLN A 91 7.62 -7.44 2.85
C GLN A 91 6.94 -6.10 2.53
N PHE A 92 6.18 -6.05 1.43
CA PHE A 92 5.43 -4.87 1.05
C PHE A 92 4.40 -4.45 2.11
N MET A 93 3.71 -5.42 2.73
CA MET A 93 2.78 -5.15 3.83
C MET A 93 3.49 -4.56 5.05
N GLU A 94 4.68 -5.04 5.38
CA GLU A 94 5.48 -4.54 6.52
C GLU A 94 6.05 -3.14 6.26
N ASP A 95 6.56 -2.90 5.05
CA ASP A 95 7.24 -1.64 4.70
C ASP A 95 6.27 -0.47 4.56
N ILE A 96 5.03 -0.68 4.11
CA ILE A 96 4.05 0.41 3.93
C ILE A 96 3.81 1.18 5.22
N ASP A 97 3.60 0.47 6.34
CA ASP A 97 3.27 1.11 7.61
C ASP A 97 4.42 1.98 8.11
N LYS A 98 5.65 1.49 7.91
CA LYS A 98 6.87 2.23 8.22
C LYS A 98 7.00 3.46 7.33
N GLU A 99 6.80 3.33 6.03
CA GLU A 99 6.94 4.45 5.09
C GLU A 99 5.89 5.54 5.31
N ILE A 100 4.64 5.20 5.59
CA ILE A 100 3.61 6.18 5.93
C ILE A 100 3.98 6.95 7.20
N SER A 101 4.51 6.24 8.20
CA SER A 101 4.97 6.84 9.45
C SER A 101 6.14 7.80 9.23
N GLU A 102 7.12 7.42 8.41
CA GLU A 102 8.26 8.27 8.04
C GLU A 102 7.82 9.52 7.25
N LEU A 103 6.89 9.37 6.30
CA LEU A 103 6.31 10.48 5.57
C LEU A 103 5.61 11.48 6.51
N LYS A 104 4.85 10.97 7.49
CA LYS A 104 4.17 11.81 8.49
C LYS A 104 5.17 12.62 9.33
N LEU A 105 6.23 11.96 9.81
CA LEU A 105 7.29 12.63 10.57
C LEU A 105 8.01 13.70 9.73
N SER A 106 8.25 13.41 8.44
CA SER A 106 8.86 14.33 7.48
C SER A 106 8.00 15.59 7.28
N VAL A 107 6.69 15.42 7.07
CA VAL A 107 5.74 16.54 6.94
C VAL A 107 5.73 17.41 8.19
N ASN A 108 5.63 16.81 9.37
CA ASN A 108 5.62 17.56 10.64
C ASN A 108 6.93 18.32 10.87
N THR A 109 8.06 17.70 10.56
CA THR A 109 9.38 18.33 10.72
C THR A 109 9.55 19.51 9.79
N ARG A 110 9.16 19.36 8.51
CA ARG A 110 9.19 20.46 7.53
C ARG A 110 8.22 21.58 7.90
N GLY A 111 7.03 21.25 8.37
CA GLY A 111 6.04 22.23 8.83
C GLY A 111 6.58 23.10 9.96
N ARG A 112 7.23 22.50 10.96
CA ARG A 112 7.90 23.23 12.04
C ARG A 112 9.03 24.12 11.54
N LEU A 113 9.87 23.61 10.64
CA LEU A 113 10.98 24.38 10.08
C LEU A 113 10.47 25.62 9.34
N VAL A 114 9.47 25.46 8.47
CA VAL A 114 8.87 26.58 7.73
C VAL A 114 8.26 27.61 8.66
N ALA A 115 7.54 27.19 9.70
CA ALA A 115 6.95 28.10 10.68
C ALA A 115 8.03 28.89 11.45
N THR A 116 9.10 28.21 11.90
CA THR A 116 10.23 28.86 12.59
C THR A 116 10.94 29.87 11.69
N GLU A 117 11.25 29.51 10.45
CA GLU A 117 11.92 30.42 9.51
C GLU A 117 11.04 31.61 9.12
N PHE A 118 9.74 31.43 8.99
CA PHE A 118 8.80 32.53 8.74
C PHE A 118 8.75 33.51 9.91
N LEU A 119 8.64 33.02 11.15
CA LEU A 119 8.54 33.88 12.35
C LEU A 119 9.82 34.66 12.63
N LYS A 120 11.00 34.13 12.29
CA LYS A 120 12.28 34.86 12.38
C LYS A 120 12.31 36.14 11.55
N GLN A 121 11.45 36.30 10.55
CA GLN A 121 11.38 37.52 9.74
C GLN A 121 10.67 38.68 10.45
N PHE A 122 9.95 38.40 11.55
CA PHE A 122 9.16 39.38 12.30
C PHE A 122 9.74 39.71 13.68
N ILE A 123 10.87 39.09 14.04
CA ILE A 123 11.66 39.36 15.25
C ILE A 123 12.95 40.05 14.82
#